data_AF-A0A6C0ELB7-F1
#
_entry.id   AF-A0A6C0ELB7-F1
#
_cell.length_a   1.000
_cell.length_b   1.000
_cell.length_c   1.000
_cell.angle_alpha   90.00
_cell.angle_beta   90.00
_cell.angle_gamma   90.00
#
_symmetry.space_group_name_H-M   'P 1'
#
loop_
_entity.id
_entity.type
_entity.pdbx_description
1 polymer ?
#
loop_
_entity_poly.entity_id
_entity_poly.type
_entity_poly.pdbx_seq_one_letter_code
_entity_poly.pdbx_strand_id
1 'polypeptide(L)'
;MKICEVSTLLAYIASMYIMACIFYMIISRHYGTPFNDALKSYPDLIKIKNDSKNKRYVIFYTGIILSIIGLCILKPFGECY
;
A
#
# COMPACT_ATOMS: atom_id res chain seq x y z
N MET A 1 21.04 -18.41 -17.78
CA MET A 1 20.63 -18.49 -16.36
C MET A 1 21.58 -17.64 -15.55
N LYS A 2 21.07 -16.61 -14.87
CA LYS A 2 21.87 -15.76 -13.98
C LYS A 2 21.59 -16.21 -12.55
N ILE A 3 22.66 -16.42 -11.77
CA ILE A 3 22.54 -16.62 -10.32
C ILE A 3 22.12 -15.27 -9.75
N CYS A 4 20.91 -15.19 -9.23
CA CYS A 4 20.44 -13.98 -8.57
C CYS A 4 20.98 -13.96 -7.13
N GLU A 5 21.62 -12.85 -6.72
CA GLU A 5 22.11 -12.66 -5.34
C GLU A 5 20.94 -12.65 -4.32
N VAL A 6 19.75 -12.26 -4.76
CA VAL A 6 18.54 -12.17 -3.95
C VAL A 6 17.53 -13.22 -4.41
N SER A 7 16.93 -13.93 -3.46
CA SER A 7 15.88 -14.90 -3.74
C SER A 7 14.73 -14.25 -4.51
N THR A 8 14.33 -14.90 -5.61
CA THR A 8 13.22 -14.47 -6.48
C THR A 8 11.94 -14.21 -5.70
N LEU A 9 11.64 -15.03 -4.70
CA LEU A 9 10.48 -14.85 -3.82
C LEU A 9 10.55 -13.52 -3.04
N LEU A 10 11.74 -13.20 -2.51
CA LEU A 10 11.97 -11.96 -1.76
C LEU A 10 11.80 -10.74 -2.67
N ALA A 11 12.28 -10.82 -3.92
CA ALA A 11 12.14 -9.76 -4.91
C ALA A 11 10.67 -9.50 -5.28
N TYR A 12 9.86 -10.55 -5.45
CA TYR A 12 8.43 -10.41 -5.70
C TYR A 12 7.68 -9.76 -4.53
N ILE A 13 7.95 -10.19 -3.29
CA ILE A 13 7.32 -9.61 -2.09
C ILE A 13 7.72 -8.14 -1.93
N ALA A 14 9.00 -7.83 -2.07
CA ALA A 14 9.51 -6.45 -1.97
C ALA A 14 8.87 -5.54 -3.04
N SER A 15 8.83 -6.00 -4.29
CA SER A 15 8.23 -5.24 -5.40
C SER A 15 6.74 -4.99 -5.17
N MET A 16 6.01 -6.01 -4.70
CA MET A 16 4.59 -5.89 -4.36
C MET A 16 4.36 -4.85 -3.26
N TYR A 17 5.18 -4.90 -2.20
CA TYR A 17 5.10 -3.94 -1.10
C TYR A 17 5.39 -2.51 -1.56
N ILE A 18 6.46 -2.30 -2.34
CA ILE A 18 6.83 -0.99 -2.87
C ILE A 18 5.72 -0.42 -3.76
N MET A 19 5.18 -1.21 -4.68
CA MET A 19 4.08 -0.78 -5.54
C MET A 19 2.82 -0.43 -4.73
N ALA A 20 2.45 -1.24 -3.74
CA ALA A 20 1.32 -0.95 -2.87
C ALA A 20 1.53 0.35 -2.07
N CYS A 21 2.75 0.62 -1.58
CA CYS A 21 3.11 1.87 -0.92
C CYS A 21 3.00 3.09 -1.85
N ILE A 22 3.49 2.99 -3.09
CA ILE A 22 3.38 4.07 -4.09
C ILE A 22 1.90 4.36 -4.37
N PHE A 23 1.10 3.32 -4.64
CA PHE A 23 -0.33 3.46 -4.85
C PHE A 23 -1.03 4.11 -3.65
N TYR A 24 -0.71 3.64 -2.45
CA TYR A 24 -1.22 4.22 -1.21
C TYR A 24 -0.86 5.70 -1.09
N MET A 25 0.38 6.11 -1.33
CA MET A 25 0.79 7.51 -1.23
C MET A 25 0.08 8.41 -2.25
N ILE A 26 -0.10 7.95 -3.49
CA ILE A 26 -0.78 8.73 -4.54
C ILE A 26 -2.24 8.96 -4.16
N ILE A 27 -2.96 7.90 -3.78
CA ILE A 27 -4.39 7.99 -3.47
C ILE A 27 -4.64 8.65 -2.11
N SER A 28 -3.84 8.32 -1.09
CA SER A 28 -4.00 8.86 0.26
C SER A 28 -3.68 10.36 0.38
N ARG A 29 -2.99 10.95 -0.61
CA ARG A 29 -2.62 12.38 -0.64
C ARG A 29 -3.82 13.32 -0.48
N HIS A 30 -4.99 12.93 -0.98
CA HIS A 30 -6.21 13.73 -0.87
C HIS A 30 -6.96 13.54 0.47
N TYR A 31 -6.55 12.59 1.31
CA TYR A 31 -7.21 12.28 2.58
C TYR A 31 -6.53 12.97 3.75
N GLY A 32 -7.11 14.09 4.18
CA GLY A 32 -6.78 14.72 5.46
C GLY A 32 -7.23 13.86 6.65
N THR A 33 -6.49 13.92 7.76
CA THR A 33 -6.93 13.38 9.06
C THR A 33 -6.90 14.49 10.10
N PRO A 34 -7.95 14.65 10.93
CA PRO A 34 -7.94 15.65 11.99
C PRO A 34 -6.83 15.34 13.00
N PHE A 35 -6.14 16.39 13.45
CA PHE A 35 -5.12 16.28 14.50
C PHE A 35 -5.76 15.83 15.82
N ASN A 36 -5.01 15.07 16.61
CA ASN A 36 -5.53 14.55 17.88
C ASN A 36 -5.94 15.65 18.86
N ASP A 37 -5.32 16.83 18.79
CA ASP A 37 -5.68 17.98 19.64
C ASP A 37 -7.08 18.51 19.31
N ALA A 38 -7.48 18.49 18.03
CA ALA A 38 -8.82 18.89 17.60
C ALA A 38 -9.91 17.91 18.08
N LEU A 39 -9.56 16.63 18.33
CA LEU A 39 -10.51 15.63 18.83
C LEU A 39 -10.96 15.91 20.27
N LYS A 40 -10.13 16.59 21.08
CA LYS A 40 -10.52 16.99 22.45
C LYS A 40 -11.55 18.12 22.45
N SER A 41 -11.48 19.01 21.47
CA SER A 41 -12.39 20.15 21.33
C SER A 41 -13.69 19.80 20.58
N TYR A 42 -13.63 18.82 19.66
CA TYR A 42 -14.78 18.41 18.85
C TYR A 42 -14.89 16.88 18.81
N PRO A 43 -15.72 16.26 19.67
CA PRO A 43 -15.83 14.80 19.76
C PRO A 43 -16.35 14.14 18.46
N ASP A 44 -17.11 14.87 17.64
CA ASP A 44 -17.64 14.36 16.35
C ASP A 44 -16.53 14.03 15.33
N LEU A 45 -15.35 14.65 15.46
CA LEU A 45 -14.19 14.38 14.62
C LEU A 45 -13.62 12.96 14.81
N ILE A 46 -13.97 12.28 15.92
CA ILE A 46 -13.58 10.88 16.16
C ILE A 46 -14.17 9.97 15.08
N LYS A 47 -15.42 10.22 14.65
CA LYS A 47 -16.08 9.47 13.59
C LYS A 47 -15.33 9.63 12.26
N ILE A 48 -14.96 10.86 11.92
CA ILE A 48 -14.20 11.19 10.70
C ILE A 48 -12.82 10.54 10.71
N LYS A 49 -12.14 10.49 11.86
CA LYS A 49 -10.86 9.81 12.03
C LYS A 49 -10.99 8.30 11.80
N ASN A 50 -12.01 7.66 12.37
CA ASN A 50 -12.26 6.24 12.20
C ASN A 50 -12.61 5.89 10.75
N ASP A 51 -13.45 6.69 10.10
CA ASP A 51 -13.78 6.53 8.67
C ASP A 51 -12.53 6.70 7.79
N SER A 52 -11.67 7.67 8.11
CA SER A 52 -10.41 7.89 7.39
C SER A 52 -9.46 6.72 7.53
N LYS A 53 -9.38 6.09 8.72
CA LYS A 53 -8.60 4.87 8.94
C LYS A 53 -9.11 3.72 8.06
N ASN A 54 -10.43 3.52 8.02
CA ASN A 54 -11.02 2.45 7.23
C ASN A 54 -10.79 2.66 5.72
N LYS A 55 -10.94 3.88 5.23
CA LYS A 55 -10.64 4.23 3.82
C LYS A 55 -9.18 3.95 3.46
N ARG A 56 -8.23 4.33 4.32
CA ARG A 56 -6.79 4.07 4.13
C ARG A 56 -6.47 2.58 4.09
N TYR A 57 -7.12 1.78 4.93
CA TYR A 57 -6.99 0.33 4.91
C TYR A 57 -7.45 -0.26 3.58
N VAL A 58 -8.64 0.12 3.11
CA VAL A 58 -9.18 -0.34 1.82
C VAL A 58 -8.24 0.03 0.66
N ILE A 59 -7.74 1.27 0.62
CA ILE A 59 -6.81 1.74 -0.41
C ILE A 59 -5.54 0.89 -0.44
N PHE A 60 -4.96 0.58 0.73
CA PHE A 60 -3.73 -0.23 0.80
C PHE A 60 -3.96 -1.65 0.27
N TYR A 61 -5.07 -2.29 0.65
CA TYR A 61 -5.43 -3.62 0.15
C TYR A 61 -5.72 -3.62 -1.36
N THR A 62 -6.39 -2.60 -1.89
CA THR A 62 -6.56 -2.42 -3.33
C THR A 62 -5.20 -2.28 -4.03
N GLY A 63 -4.26 -1.54 -3.45
CA GLY A 63 -2.89 -1.41 -3.95
C GLY A 63 -2.15 -2.75 -4.00
N ILE A 64 -2.29 -3.59 -2.98
CA ILE A 64 -1.72 -4.96 -2.97
C ILE A 64 -2.30 -5.79 -4.11
N ILE A 65 -3.63 -5.82 -4.27
CA ILE A 65 -4.29 -6.61 -5.32
C ILE A 65 -3.82 -6.16 -6.71
N LEU A 66 -3.77 -4.84 -6.96
CA LEU A 66 -3.25 -4.28 -8.21
C LEU A 66 -1.79 -4.67 -8.45
N SER A 67 -0.97 -4.66 -7.41
CA SER A 67 0.44 -5.03 -7.49
C SER A 67 0.63 -6.51 -7.82
N ILE A 68 -0.17 -7.40 -7.22
CA ILE A 68 -0.20 -8.83 -7.54
C ILE A 68 -0.57 -9.03 -9.01
N ILE A 69 -1.64 -8.39 -9.49
CA ILE A 69 -2.08 -8.48 -10.88
C ILE A 69 -0.96 -8.01 -11.83
N GLY A 70 -0.34 -6.87 -11.55
CA GLY A 70 0.76 -6.31 -12.36
C GLY A 70 1.98 -7.24 -12.42
N LEU A 71 2.40 -7.78 -11.28
CA LEU A 71 3.54 -8.71 -11.20
C LEU A 71 3.25 -10.04 -11.90
N CYS A 72 2.01 -10.54 -11.86
CA CYS A 72 1.60 -11.75 -12.57
C CYS A 72 1.61 -11.61 -14.09
N ILE A 73 1.33 -10.40 -14.62
CA ILE A 73 1.36 -10.12 -16.05
C ILE A 73 2.79 -9.90 -16.54
N LEU A 74 3.57 -9.08 -15.82
CA LEU A 74 4.92 -8.69 -16.25
C LEU A 74 5.98 -9.76 -15.95
N LYS A 75 5.76 -10.60 -14.93
CA LYS A 75 6.69 -11.63 -14.43
C LYS A 75 8.17 -11.21 -14.49
N PRO A 76 8.52 -10.05 -13.90
CA PRO A 76 9.84 -9.43 -14.11
C PRO A 76 11.02 -10.27 -13.61
N PHE A 77 10.78 -11.21 -12.68
CA PHE A 77 11.82 -12.04 -12.08
C PHE A 77 11.75 -13.52 -12.51
N GLY A 78 11.04 -13.84 -13.59
CA GLY A 78 10.87 -15.22 -14.06
C GLY A 78 12.14 -15.92 -14.58
N GLU A 79 13.18 -15.15 -14.93
CA GLU A 79 14.43 -15.68 -15.48
C GLU A 79 15.50 -15.99 -14.42
N CYS A 80 15.21 -15.69 -13.14
CA CYS A 80 16.08 -15.98 -12.00
C CYS A 80 15.49 -17.10 -11.15
N TYR A 81 16.26 -18.17 -10.96
CA TYR A 81 15.96 -19.28 -10.05
C TYR A 81 17.09 -19.41 -9.03
#